data_AF-W7QDN5-F1
#
_entry.id   AF-W7QDN5-F1
#
_cell.length_a   1.000
_cell.length_b   1.000
_cell.length_c   1.000
_cell.angle_alpha   90.00
_cell.angle_beta   90.00
_cell.angle_gamma   90.00
#
_symmetry.space_group_name_H-M   'P 1'
#
loop_
_entity.id
_entity.type
_entity.pdbx_description
1 polymer ?
#
loop_
_entity_poly.entity_id
_entity_poly.type
_entity_poly.pdbx_seq_one_letter_code
_entity_poly.pdbx_strand_id
1 'polypeptide(L)'
;MQVSAQVALRYVDNYGQVTSHYPANPNGSPSGITGLTTPDGRVTIMMPHPERVVRAVTNSWRPAEWRQDGAWMRLFRNARVWLG
;
A
#
# COMPACT_ATOMS: atom_id res chain seq x y z
N MET A 1 9.71 -21.55 -4.64
CA MET A 1 9.32 -20.76 -5.83
C MET A 1 8.59 -19.51 -5.36
N GLN A 2 9.18 -18.33 -5.52
CA GLN A 2 8.56 -17.08 -5.08
C GLN A 2 7.64 -16.58 -6.18
N VAL A 3 6.34 -16.44 -5.88
CA VAL A 3 5.34 -15.84 -6.77
C VAL A 3 5.57 -14.33 -6.80
N SER A 4 6.62 -13.90 -7.49
CA SER A 4 7.12 -12.50 -7.50
C SER A 4 6.14 -11.54 -8.19
N ALA A 5 5.54 -11.96 -9.30
CA ALA A 5 4.78 -11.08 -10.18
C ALA A 5 3.44 -10.55 -9.61
N GLN A 6 2.97 -11.11 -8.48
CA GLN A 6 1.65 -10.78 -7.93
C GLN A 6 1.72 -9.99 -6.62
N VAL A 7 2.91 -9.77 -6.05
CA VAL A 7 3.05 -8.98 -4.81
C VAL A 7 2.95 -7.50 -5.12
N ALA A 8 1.88 -6.85 -4.67
CA ALA A 8 1.61 -5.44 -4.92
C ALA A 8 2.13 -4.52 -3.79
N LEU A 9 2.16 -5.02 -2.55
CA LEU A 9 2.56 -4.23 -1.38
C LEU A 9 3.38 -5.07 -0.40
N ARG A 10 4.38 -4.43 0.22
CA ARG A 10 5.19 -4.99 1.30
C ARG A 10 5.33 -3.99 2.45
N TYR A 11 5.37 -4.51 3.68
CA TYR A 11 5.86 -3.78 4.83
C TYR A 11 7.38 -3.62 4.76
N VAL A 12 7.85 -2.42 5.10
CA VAL A 12 9.26 -2.06 5.19
C VAL A 12 9.52 -1.43 6.56
N ASP A 13 10.77 -1.53 7.03
CA ASP A 13 11.21 -0.74 8.18
C ASP A 13 11.51 0.72 7.78
N ASN A 14 11.87 1.53 8.77
CA ASN A 14 12.13 2.96 8.59
C ASN A 14 13.42 3.24 7.80
N TYR A 15 14.23 2.22 7.51
CA TYR A 15 15.42 2.31 6.65
C TYR A 15 15.10 1.88 5.21
N GLY A 16 13.84 1.52 4.92
CA GLY A 16 13.37 1.11 3.60
C GLY A 16 13.54 -0.38 3.29
N GLN A 17 13.96 -1.19 4.26
CA GLN A 17 14.21 -2.62 4.05
C GLN A 17 12.95 -3.44 4.27
N VAL A 18 12.64 -4.38 3.37
CA VAL A 18 11.52 -5.33 3.54
C VAL A 18 11.71 -6.10 4.83
N THR A 19 10.66 -6.17 5.64
CA THR A 19 10.77 -6.70 7.00
C THR A 19 9.64 -7.64 7.41
N SER A 20 9.98 -8.57 8.28
CA SER A 20 9.05 -9.41 9.04
C SER A 20 9.07 -9.10 10.54
N HIS A 21 9.84 -8.08 10.96
CA HIS A 21 9.99 -7.70 12.35
C HIS A 21 8.84 -6.81 12.83
N TYR A 22 8.23 -7.16 13.96
CA TYR A 22 7.23 -6.34 14.63
C TYR A 22 7.88 -5.10 15.29
N PRO A 23 7.26 -3.91 15.28
CA PRO A 23 5.95 -3.60 14.68
C PRO A 23 6.00 -3.12 13.23
N ALA A 24 7.18 -2.97 12.62
CA ALA A 24 7.32 -2.49 11.24
C ALA A 24 6.56 -3.38 10.23
N ASN A 25 6.55 -4.69 10.47
CA ASN A 25 5.54 -5.60 9.98
C ASN A 25 4.58 -5.95 11.14
N PRO A 26 3.33 -5.46 11.13
CA PRO A 26 2.43 -5.56 12.27
C PRO A 26 1.82 -6.94 12.47
N ASN A 27 1.90 -7.84 11.48
CA ASN A 27 1.18 -9.12 11.49
C ASN A 27 2.07 -10.34 11.19
N GLY A 28 3.37 -10.14 10.99
CA GLY A 28 4.33 -11.21 10.74
C GLY A 28 4.25 -11.85 9.35
N SER A 29 3.54 -11.22 8.40
CA SER A 29 3.41 -11.78 7.04
C SER A 29 4.78 -12.03 6.40
N PRO A 30 5.03 -13.22 5.82
CA PRO A 30 6.32 -13.56 5.23
C PRO A 30 6.75 -12.56 4.15
N SER A 31 8.03 -12.20 4.17
CA SER A 31 8.60 -11.19 3.25
C SER A 31 7.83 -9.85 3.23
N GLY A 32 7.16 -9.49 4.32
CA GLY A 32 6.39 -8.25 4.43
C GLY A 32 5.11 -8.20 3.59
N ILE A 33 4.70 -9.28 2.92
CA ILE A 33 3.60 -9.24 1.94
C ILE A 33 2.30 -8.76 2.60
N THR A 34 1.66 -7.74 2.03
CA THR A 34 0.40 -7.19 2.57
C THR A 34 -0.61 -6.78 1.49
N GLY A 35 -0.27 -6.99 0.21
CA GLY A 35 -1.17 -6.80 -0.91
C GLY A 35 -0.79 -7.68 -2.10
N LEU A 36 -1.80 -8.23 -2.77
CA LEU A 36 -1.67 -9.14 -3.90
C LEU A 36 -2.59 -8.71 -5.04
N THR A 37 -2.21 -9.03 -6.27
CA THR A 37 -3.04 -8.77 -7.46
C THR A 37 -3.20 -10.01 -8.34
N THR A 38 -4.29 -10.08 -9.10
CA THR A 38 -4.47 -11.10 -10.15
C THR A 38 -3.45 -10.91 -11.28
N PRO A 39 -3.12 -11.97 -12.06
CA PRO A 39 -2.14 -11.86 -13.15
C PRO A 39 -2.48 -10.82 -14.21
N ASP A 40 -3.76 -10.52 -14.40
CA ASP A 40 -4.26 -9.50 -15.34
C ASP A 40 -4.43 -8.11 -14.71
N GLY A 41 -4.09 -7.95 -13.42
CA GLY A 41 -4.11 -6.67 -12.71
C GLY A 41 -5.49 -6.10 -12.39
N ARG A 42 -6.59 -6.77 -12.76
CA ARG A 42 -7.95 -6.22 -12.60
C ARG A 42 -8.46 -6.26 -11.17
N VAL A 43 -7.92 -7.15 -10.34
CA VAL A 43 -8.30 -7.28 -8.93
C VAL A 43 -7.05 -7.24 -8.07
N THR A 44 -6.98 -6.24 -7.19
CA THR A 44 -5.93 -6.11 -6.16
C THR A 44 -6.59 -6.12 -4.78
N ILE A 45 -6.10 -6.97 -3.88
CA ILE A 45 -6.50 -7.02 -2.47
C ILE A 45 -5.35 -6.58 -1.59
N MET A 46 -5.67 -5.94 -0.46
CA MET A 46 -4.66 -5.50 0.50
C MET A 46 -5.24 -5.43 1.91
N MET A 47 -4.39 -5.59 2.92
CA MET A 47 -4.76 -5.44 4.34
C MET A 47 -4.71 -3.98 4.85
N PRO A 48 -3.78 -3.11 4.41
CA PRO A 48 -3.81 -1.69 4.76
C PRO A 48 -5.09 -1.01 4.24
N HIS A 49 -5.49 0.08 4.89
CA HIS A 49 -6.73 0.81 4.60
C HIS A 49 -6.45 2.12 3.84
N PRO A 50 -6.18 2.11 2.52
CA PRO A 50 -5.89 3.31 1.74
C PRO A 50 -7.04 4.33 1.78
N GLU A 51 -8.29 3.85 1.89
CA GLU A 51 -9.51 4.67 1.95
C GLU A 51 -9.55 5.58 3.18
N ARG A 52 -8.95 5.15 4.30
CA ARG A 52 -8.92 5.94 5.55
C ARG A 52 -7.92 7.10 5.49
N VAL A 53 -6.97 7.05 4.55
CA VAL A 53 -5.83 7.98 4.46
C VAL A 53 -5.73 8.68 3.09
N VAL A 54 -6.83 8.71 2.32
CA VAL A 54 -6.90 9.42 1.03
C VAL A 54 -6.74 10.93 1.16
N ARG A 55 -7.15 11.51 2.30
CA ARG A 55 -6.95 12.93 2.60
C ARG A 55 -5.66 13.09 3.36
N ALA A 56 -4.89 14.11 3.01
CA ALA A 56 -3.65 14.39 3.70
C ALA A 56 -3.90 14.59 5.21
N VAL A 57 -4.98 15.29 5.60
CA VAL A 57 -5.31 15.56 7.02
C VAL A 57 -5.62 14.31 7.86
N THR A 58 -5.96 13.17 7.25
CA THR A 58 -6.28 11.94 7.98
C THR A 58 -5.08 11.01 8.16
N ASN A 59 -3.88 11.43 7.77
CA ASN A 59 -2.64 10.71 8.03
C ASN A 59 -2.07 11.13 9.40
N SER A 60 -1.82 10.16 10.29
CA SER A 60 -1.28 10.41 11.65
C SER A 60 0.04 11.20 11.61
N TRP A 61 0.89 10.90 10.63
CA TRP A 61 2.06 11.68 10.26
C TRP A 61 2.08 11.85 8.75
N ARG A 62 2.52 13.02 8.26
CA ARG A 62 2.69 13.32 6.83
C ARG A 62 3.78 14.39 6.62
N PRO A 63 4.37 14.47 5.43
CA PRO A 63 5.16 15.63 5.03
C PRO A 63 4.33 16.93 5.06
N ALA A 64 4.95 18.04 5.47
CA ALA A 64 4.25 19.31 5.71
C ALA A 64 3.67 19.93 4.42
N GLU A 65 4.25 19.60 3.27
CA GLU A 65 3.84 20.07 1.95
C GLU A 65 2.54 19.41 1.44
N TRP A 66 2.09 18.30 2.05
CA TRP A 66 0.83 17.66 1.65
C TRP A 66 -0.37 18.46 2.13
N ARG A 67 -1.11 19.06 1.19
CA ARG A 67 -2.25 19.93 1.49
C ARG A 67 -3.58 19.18 1.54
N GLN A 68 -4.00 18.61 0.42
CA GLN A 68 -5.35 18.04 0.25
C GLN A 68 -5.33 16.51 0.18
N ASP A 69 -4.64 15.94 -0.80
CA ASP A 69 -4.60 14.50 -1.05
C ASP A 69 -3.42 13.84 -0.32
N GLY A 70 -3.67 12.69 0.30
CA GLY A 70 -2.63 11.75 0.69
C GLY A 70 -2.18 10.92 -0.52
N ALA A 71 -1.02 10.26 -0.41
CA ALA A 71 -0.48 9.44 -1.48
C ALA A 71 -1.47 8.38 -2.02
N TRP A 72 -2.31 7.82 -1.14
CA TRP A 72 -3.26 6.77 -1.47
C TRP A 72 -4.43 7.21 -2.37
N MET A 73 -4.66 8.52 -2.55
CA MET A 73 -5.66 9.03 -3.50
C MET A 73 -5.41 8.51 -4.94
N ARG A 74 -4.14 8.26 -5.30
CA ARG A 74 -3.79 7.77 -6.63
C ARG A 74 -4.41 6.40 -6.94
N LEU A 75 -4.58 5.53 -5.96
CA LEU A 75 -5.18 4.21 -6.14
C LEU A 75 -6.59 4.33 -6.73
N PHE A 76 -7.41 5.22 -6.18
CA PHE A 76 -8.79 5.45 -6.61
C PHE A 76 -8.88 6.18 -7.95
N ARG A 77 -7.98 7.16 -8.19
CA ARG A 77 -7.87 7.85 -9.48
C ARG A 77 -7.52 6.89 -10.62
N ASN A 78 -6.61 5.94 -10.38
CA ASN A 78 -6.25 4.92 -11.37
C ASN A 78 -7.47 4.07 -11.78
N ALA A 79 -8.29 3.64 -10.82
CA ALA A 79 -9.50 2.88 -11.10
C ALA A 79 -10.48 3.69 -11.97
N ARG A 80 -10.67 4.99 -11.69
CA ARG A 80 -11.52 5.87 -12.52
C ARG A 80 -10.96 6.03 -13.93
N VAL A 81 -9.65 6.26 -14.09
CA VAL A 81 -9.02 6.40 -15.41
C VAL A 81 -9.15 5.12 -16.23
N TRP A 82 -9.01 3.95 -15.61
CA TRP A 82 -9.13 2.66 -16.30
C TRP A 82 -10.52 2.43 -16.93
N LEU A 83 -11.58 3.01 -16.35
CA LEU A 83 -12.95 2.88 -16.88
C LEU A 83 -13.24 3.78 -18.11
N GLY A 84 -12.37 4.74 -18.45
CA GLY A 84 -12.64 5.79 -19.45
C GLY A 84 -13.56 6.89 -18.95
#